data_AF-A0A2T0BEA5-F1
#
_entry.id   AF-A0A2T0BEA5-F1
#
_cell.length_a   1.000
_cell.length_b   1.000
_cell.length_c   1.000
_cell.angle_alpha   90.00
_cell.angle_beta   90.00
_cell.angle_gamma   90.00
#
_symmetry.space_group_name_H-M   'P 1'
#
loop_
_entity.id
_entity.type
_entity.pdbx_description
1 polymer ?
#
loop_
_entity_poly.entity_id
_entity_poly.type
_entity_poly.pdbx_seq_one_letter_code
_entity_poly.pdbx_strand_id
1 'polypeptide(L)'
;MVINNEPTTKMKVVGIEDDENLDNIEVVIGVGVLSQFGKKGYCGLKVEEIFKDVLFDNGNYDSNLVVTESLPVLLKRNTGSVPIYKYISKATVEIPAYVQHAIRTKYEDLLSRSIRNNKKRQDCIDKTVNHIVSNNDPNKSLWLISFLQEENIDIESLGNFLRDYYKNNPDIFSNGRSADKTNFRRLIKIYDWLKYYRTKES
;
A
#
# COMPACT_ATOMS: atom_id res chain seq x y z
N MET A 1 -53.18 16.23 -18.76
CA MET A 1 -52.17 17.17 -18.24
C MET A 1 -51.46 16.51 -17.07
N VAL A 2 -50.14 16.44 -17.16
CA VAL A 2 -49.21 15.94 -16.13
C VAL A 2 -48.91 17.11 -15.18
N ILE A 3 -48.68 16.82 -13.89
CA ILE A 3 -47.69 17.56 -13.12
C ILE A 3 -46.94 16.58 -12.21
N ASN A 4 -45.71 16.28 -12.64
CA ASN A 4 -44.65 15.67 -11.84
C ASN A 4 -44.40 16.56 -10.62
N ASN A 5 -44.35 15.95 -9.44
CA ASN A 5 -43.91 16.62 -8.23
C ASN A 5 -42.43 16.27 -8.01
N GLU A 6 -41.53 17.04 -8.60
CA GLU A 6 -40.10 16.97 -8.27
C GLU A 6 -39.87 17.51 -6.84
N PRO A 7 -39.05 16.85 -6.00
CA PRO A 7 -38.70 17.39 -4.69
C PRO A 7 -37.77 18.60 -4.90
N THR A 8 -38.26 19.79 -4.54
CA THR A 8 -37.49 21.03 -4.59
C THR A 8 -36.44 21.04 -3.48
N THR A 9 -35.17 20.89 -3.86
CA THR A 9 -34.00 21.10 -3.00
C THR A 9 -33.99 22.55 -2.49
N LYS A 10 -34.41 22.77 -1.25
CA LYS A 10 -34.27 24.07 -0.59
C LYS A 10 -32.83 24.21 -0.08
N MET A 11 -32.00 24.87 -0.86
CA MET A 11 -30.65 25.29 -0.48
C MET A 11 -30.77 26.43 0.54
N LYS A 12 -30.44 26.17 1.81
CA LYS A 12 -30.33 27.23 2.83
C LYS A 12 -28.85 27.57 2.97
N VAL A 13 -28.42 28.66 2.34
CA VAL A 13 -27.09 29.24 2.57
C VAL A 13 -27.11 29.87 3.95
N VAL A 14 -26.41 29.27 4.90
CA VAL A 14 -26.20 29.87 6.23
C VAL A 14 -25.00 30.80 6.09
N GLY A 15 -25.26 32.11 6.16
CA GLY A 15 -24.23 33.12 6.33
C GLY A 15 -23.51 32.86 7.66
N ILE A 16 -22.18 32.91 7.61
CA ILE A 16 -21.31 32.64 8.75
C ILE A 16 -21.22 33.92 9.59
N GLU A 17 -22.34 34.35 10.17
CA GLU A 17 -22.39 35.39 11.19
C GLU A 17 -23.48 34.98 12.17
N ASP A 18 -23.06 34.22 13.19
CA ASP A 18 -23.40 34.45 14.60
C ASP A 18 -23.04 33.21 15.41
N ASP A 19 -22.18 33.47 16.38
CA ASP A 19 -21.75 32.57 17.44
C ASP A 19 -22.95 32.17 18.31
N GLU A 20 -22.81 31.08 19.08
CA GLU A 20 -23.79 30.53 20.04
C GLU A 20 -24.81 29.49 19.52
N ASN A 21 -24.30 28.32 19.09
CA ASN A 21 -24.74 26.97 19.51
C ASN A 21 -24.16 25.93 18.54
N LEU A 22 -22.90 25.53 18.76
CA LEU A 22 -22.22 24.51 17.96
C LEU A 22 -22.53 23.06 18.41
N ASP A 23 -23.28 22.87 19.49
CA ASP A 23 -23.51 21.54 20.08
C ASP A 23 -24.62 20.71 19.41
N ASN A 24 -25.33 21.27 18.43
CA ASN A 24 -26.44 20.59 17.76
C ASN A 24 -26.42 20.73 16.23
N ILE A 25 -25.23 20.83 15.63
CA ILE A 25 -25.10 20.60 14.19
C ILE A 25 -25.07 19.09 13.98
N GLU A 26 -26.25 18.47 14.02
CA GLU A 26 -26.48 17.20 13.35
C GLU A 26 -26.32 17.48 11.85
N VAL A 27 -25.06 17.47 11.39
CA VAL A 27 -24.75 17.68 9.98
C VAL A 27 -25.38 16.49 9.26
N VAL A 28 -26.53 16.72 8.64
CA VAL A 28 -27.12 15.80 7.67
C VAL A 28 -26.21 15.84 6.45
N ILE A 29 -25.02 15.26 6.56
CA ILE A 29 -24.16 14.98 5.43
C ILE A 29 -24.86 13.83 4.72
N GLY A 30 -25.70 14.18 3.74
CA GLY A 30 -26.41 13.19 2.94
C GLY A 30 -25.44 12.11 2.47
N VAL A 31 -25.89 10.86 2.45
CA VAL A 31 -25.09 9.68 2.10
C VAL A 31 -24.31 9.86 0.78
N GLY A 32 -24.87 10.62 -0.17
CA GLY A 32 -24.21 11.01 -1.43
C GLY A 32 -23.02 11.98 -1.29
N VAL A 33 -23.03 12.84 -0.28
CA VAL A 33 -21.94 13.78 0.03
C VAL A 33 -20.83 13.06 0.81
N LEU A 34 -21.18 12.24 1.81
CA LEU A 34 -20.21 11.39 2.54
C LEU A 34 -19.46 10.44 1.61
N SER A 35 -20.15 9.81 0.67
CA SER A 35 -19.51 8.92 -0.31
C SER A 35 -18.54 9.67 -1.24
N GLN A 36 -18.86 10.90 -1.66
CA GLN A 36 -17.94 11.71 -2.45
C GLN A 36 -16.73 12.21 -1.65
N PHE A 37 -16.92 12.59 -0.39
CA PHE A 37 -15.81 12.98 0.49
C PHE A 37 -14.91 11.79 0.84
N GLY A 38 -15.49 10.62 1.10
CA GLY A 38 -14.76 9.37 1.26
C GLY A 38 -13.90 9.07 0.03
N LYS A 39 -14.50 9.08 -1.18
CA LYS A 39 -13.77 8.89 -2.44
C LYS A 39 -12.63 9.90 -2.64
N LYS A 40 -12.86 11.19 -2.37
CA LYS A 40 -11.81 12.22 -2.42
C LYS A 40 -10.67 11.93 -1.45
N GLY A 41 -10.97 11.41 -0.25
CA GLY A 41 -9.98 10.95 0.72
C GLY A 41 -9.10 9.83 0.16
N TYR A 42 -9.71 8.79 -0.41
CA TYR A 42 -8.97 7.65 -0.98
C TYR A 42 -8.15 8.01 -2.22
N CYS A 43 -8.64 8.90 -3.10
CA CYS A 43 -7.85 9.43 -4.21
C CYS A 43 -6.59 10.19 -3.76
N GLY A 44 -6.59 10.73 -2.54
CA GLY A 44 -5.51 11.50 -1.95
C GLY A 44 -4.45 10.69 -1.20
N LEU A 45 -4.67 9.38 -0.99
CA LEU A 45 -3.70 8.54 -0.30
C LEU A 45 -2.34 8.59 -0.97
N LYS A 46 -1.29 8.76 -0.16
CA LYS A 46 0.10 8.70 -0.60
C LYS A 46 0.59 7.26 -0.59
N VAL A 47 1.52 6.95 -1.49
CA VAL A 47 2.11 5.60 -1.56
C VAL A 47 2.81 5.20 -0.25
N GLU A 48 3.34 6.17 0.49
CA GLU A 48 3.98 5.94 1.80
C GLU A 48 2.99 5.46 2.86
N GLU A 49 1.74 5.92 2.80
CA GLU A 49 0.69 5.46 3.70
C GLU A 49 0.34 4.00 3.43
N ILE A 50 0.34 3.58 2.16
CA ILE A 50 0.20 2.18 1.76
C ILE A 50 1.37 1.33 2.29
N PHE A 51 2.61 1.78 2.13
CA PHE A 51 3.77 1.06 2.65
C PHE A 51 3.71 0.87 4.17
N LYS A 52 3.33 1.92 4.91
CA LYS A 52 3.21 1.86 6.37
C LYS A 52 2.09 0.91 6.79
N ASP A 53 0.93 1.00 6.15
CA ASP A 53 -0.21 0.16 6.48
C ASP A 53 0.05 -1.33 6.16
N VAL A 54 0.85 -1.65 5.13
CA VAL A 54 1.31 -3.02 4.87
C VAL A 54 2.21 -3.55 6.00
N LEU A 55 3.09 -2.71 6.54
CA LEU A 55 4.02 -3.11 7.59
C LEU A 55 3.37 -3.24 8.97
N PHE A 56 2.42 -2.35 9.29
CA PHE A 56 1.90 -2.17 10.64
C PHE A 56 0.39 -2.45 10.79
N ASP A 57 -0.34 -2.64 9.69
CA ASP A 57 -1.79 -2.87 9.68
C ASP A 57 -2.58 -1.81 10.49
N ASN A 58 -2.18 -0.55 10.37
CA ASN A 58 -2.66 0.56 11.20
C ASN A 58 -3.40 1.67 10.43
N GLY A 59 -3.59 1.51 9.13
CA GLY A 59 -4.26 2.49 8.28
C GLY A 59 -5.78 2.45 8.37
N ASN A 60 -6.36 1.34 8.85
CA ASN A 60 -7.82 1.13 8.94
C ASN A 60 -8.58 1.49 7.64
N TYR A 61 -7.94 1.25 6.51
CA TYR A 61 -8.49 1.57 5.19
C TYR A 61 -9.50 0.52 4.74
N ASP A 62 -10.55 0.98 4.07
CA ASP A 62 -11.48 0.13 3.34
C ASP A 62 -10.80 -0.40 2.07
N SER A 63 -10.58 -1.72 2.01
CA SER A 63 -9.92 -2.37 0.89
C SER A 63 -10.62 -2.15 -0.45
N ASN A 64 -11.96 -2.07 -0.47
CA ASN A 64 -12.70 -1.83 -1.71
C ASN A 64 -12.38 -0.42 -2.24
N LEU A 65 -12.42 0.60 -1.38
CA LEU A 65 -12.11 1.96 -1.77
C LEU A 65 -10.62 2.15 -2.13
N VAL A 66 -9.70 1.49 -1.43
CA VAL A 66 -8.28 1.49 -1.83
C VAL A 66 -8.11 0.90 -3.22
N VAL A 67 -8.75 -0.23 -3.51
CA VAL A 67 -8.63 -0.92 -4.81
C VAL A 67 -9.27 -0.11 -5.94
N THR A 68 -10.44 0.50 -5.73
CA THR A 68 -11.18 1.18 -6.80
C THR A 68 -10.76 2.63 -6.99
N GLU A 69 -10.34 3.33 -5.94
CA GLU A 69 -10.05 4.78 -5.99
C GLU A 69 -8.55 5.07 -5.87
N SER A 70 -7.85 4.46 -4.90
CA SER A 70 -6.44 4.80 -4.59
C SER A 70 -5.44 4.13 -5.53
N LEU A 71 -5.52 2.80 -5.71
CA LEU A 71 -4.56 2.05 -6.50
C LEU A 71 -4.46 2.52 -7.95
N PRO A 72 -5.55 2.86 -8.66
CA PRO A 72 -5.47 3.39 -10.02
C PRO A 72 -4.65 4.69 -10.14
N VAL A 73 -4.69 5.56 -9.12
CA VAL A 73 -3.89 6.79 -9.08
C VAL A 73 -2.45 6.49 -8.69
N LEU A 74 -2.25 5.67 -7.66
CA LEU A 74 -0.93 5.36 -7.11
C LEU A 74 -0.05 4.58 -8.11
N LEU A 75 -0.62 3.58 -8.78
CA LEU A 75 0.10 2.73 -9.73
C LEU A 75 0.57 3.52 -10.97
N LYS A 76 -0.19 4.54 -11.41
CA LYS A 76 0.22 5.44 -12.50
C LYS A 76 1.45 6.27 -12.16
N ARG A 77 1.58 6.68 -10.89
CA ARG A 77 2.67 7.55 -10.42
C ARG A 77 3.89 6.78 -9.90
N ASN A 78 3.71 5.51 -9.52
CA ASN A 78 4.71 4.70 -8.82
C ASN A 78 4.85 3.31 -9.48
N THR A 79 5.11 3.30 -10.79
CA THR A 79 5.09 2.09 -11.62
C THR A 79 5.88 0.95 -11.00
N GLY A 80 5.20 -0.18 -10.74
CA GLY A 80 5.79 -1.42 -10.25
C GLY A 80 6.34 -1.39 -8.81
N SER A 81 6.09 -0.31 -8.07
CA SER A 81 6.62 -0.12 -6.71
C SER A 81 5.55 -0.12 -5.63
N VAL A 82 4.26 -0.09 -5.98
CA VAL A 82 3.16 -0.08 -5.00
C VAL A 82 2.85 -1.51 -4.52
N PRO A 83 2.83 -1.78 -3.21
CA PRO A 83 2.23 -2.99 -2.64
C PRO A 83 0.71 -2.94 -2.84
N ILE A 84 0.13 -4.02 -3.35
CA ILE A 84 -1.31 -4.09 -3.70
C ILE A 84 -2.01 -5.28 -3.05
N TYR A 85 -1.26 -6.27 -2.58
CA TYR A 85 -1.74 -7.61 -2.29
C TYR A 85 -2.61 -7.64 -1.04
N LYS A 86 -2.23 -6.89 0.01
CA LYS A 86 -3.07 -6.68 1.20
C LYS A 86 -4.50 -6.30 0.85
N TYR A 87 -4.69 -5.30 0.00
CA TYR A 87 -6.04 -4.77 -0.29
C TYR A 87 -6.79 -5.65 -1.28
N ILE A 88 -6.16 -6.09 -2.38
CA ILE A 88 -6.86 -6.98 -3.33
C ILE A 88 -7.24 -8.31 -2.69
N SER A 89 -6.49 -8.78 -1.67
CA SER A 89 -6.80 -10.03 -0.98
C SER A 89 -8.09 -9.97 -0.16
N LYS A 90 -8.45 -8.76 0.30
CA LYS A 90 -9.61 -8.45 1.16
C LYS A 90 -10.75 -7.76 0.40
N ALA A 91 -10.53 -7.34 -0.84
CA ALA A 91 -11.54 -6.68 -1.64
C ALA A 91 -12.65 -7.65 -2.06
N THR A 92 -13.89 -7.18 -1.98
CA THR A 92 -15.11 -7.90 -2.41
C THR A 92 -15.71 -7.31 -3.69
N VAL A 93 -15.15 -6.20 -4.17
CA VAL A 93 -15.53 -5.55 -5.43
C VAL A 93 -14.70 -6.05 -6.61
N GLU A 94 -15.18 -5.80 -7.82
CA GLU A 94 -14.41 -6.05 -9.03
C GLU A 94 -13.12 -5.22 -9.04
N ILE A 95 -11.98 -5.89 -9.19
CA ILE A 95 -10.68 -5.24 -9.26
C ILE A 95 -10.58 -4.51 -10.61
N PRO A 96 -10.29 -3.19 -10.67
CA PRO A 96 -10.17 -2.48 -11.93
C PRO A 96 -9.10 -3.09 -12.85
N ALA A 97 -9.34 -3.15 -14.16
CA ALA A 97 -8.44 -3.78 -15.13
C ALA A 97 -6.97 -3.30 -15.03
N TYR A 98 -6.76 -2.00 -14.81
CA TYR A 98 -5.41 -1.45 -14.62
C TYR A 98 -4.70 -2.00 -13.37
N VAL A 99 -5.44 -2.23 -12.28
CA VAL A 99 -4.92 -2.87 -11.07
C VAL A 99 -4.65 -4.35 -11.34
N GLN A 100 -5.54 -5.04 -12.06
CA GLN A 100 -5.32 -6.44 -12.46
C GLN A 100 -4.01 -6.60 -13.26
N HIS A 101 -3.71 -5.70 -14.20
CA HIS A 101 -2.47 -5.72 -14.98
C HIS A 101 -1.20 -5.50 -14.14
N ALA A 102 -1.33 -4.90 -12.95
CA ALA A 102 -0.22 -4.71 -12.03
C ALA A 102 0.07 -5.97 -11.18
N ILE A 103 -0.86 -6.92 -11.11
CA ILE A 103 -0.70 -8.17 -10.36
C ILE A 103 0.44 -8.98 -10.96
N ARG A 104 1.39 -9.36 -10.09
CA ARG A 104 2.44 -10.33 -10.38
C ARG A 104 2.11 -11.65 -9.72
N THR A 105 2.19 -12.73 -10.49
CA THR A 105 1.86 -14.08 -10.04
C THR A 105 3.08 -14.86 -9.57
N LYS A 106 4.30 -14.50 -10.01
CA LYS A 106 5.55 -15.17 -9.62
C LYS A 106 6.44 -14.25 -8.79
N TYR A 107 7.18 -14.81 -7.85
CA TYR A 107 8.15 -14.06 -7.05
C TYR A 107 9.16 -13.28 -7.89
N GLU A 108 9.70 -13.92 -8.94
CA GLU A 108 10.66 -13.27 -9.84
C GLU A 108 10.13 -11.97 -10.47
N ASP A 109 8.82 -11.90 -10.72
CA ASP A 109 8.19 -10.71 -11.31
C ASP A 109 8.20 -9.49 -10.38
N LEU A 110 8.43 -9.69 -9.08
CA LEU A 110 8.59 -8.63 -8.09
C LEU A 110 9.99 -8.00 -8.14
N LEU A 111 10.98 -8.72 -8.68
CA LEU A 111 12.38 -8.32 -8.76
C LEU A 111 12.68 -7.53 -10.03
N SER A 112 13.69 -6.64 -9.97
CA SER A 112 14.17 -5.93 -11.16
C SER A 112 15.00 -6.87 -12.04
N ARG A 113 15.06 -6.58 -13.35
CA ARG A 113 15.88 -7.35 -14.30
C ARG A 113 17.35 -7.49 -13.84
N SER A 114 17.92 -6.42 -13.29
CA SER A 114 19.29 -6.45 -12.76
C SER A 114 19.45 -7.45 -11.61
N ILE A 115 18.48 -7.50 -10.68
CA ILE A 115 18.52 -8.44 -9.57
C ILE A 115 18.43 -9.87 -10.07
N ARG A 116 17.46 -10.18 -10.94
CA ARG A 116 17.29 -11.53 -11.50
C ARG A 116 18.57 -12.03 -12.18
N ASN A 117 19.21 -11.16 -12.97
CA ASN A 117 20.42 -11.49 -13.71
C ASN A 117 21.64 -11.74 -12.79
N ASN A 118 21.71 -11.05 -11.64
CA ASN A 118 22.85 -11.15 -10.72
C ASN A 118 22.60 -12.12 -9.56
N LYS A 119 21.36 -12.57 -9.36
CA LYS A 119 20.91 -13.43 -8.26
C LYS A 119 21.78 -14.68 -8.11
N LYS A 120 21.93 -15.45 -9.20
CA LYS A 120 22.69 -16.70 -9.23
C LYS A 120 24.19 -16.54 -8.99
N ARG A 121 24.70 -15.30 -9.03
CA ARG A 121 26.11 -14.98 -8.78
C ARG A 121 26.36 -14.50 -7.35
N GLN A 122 25.31 -14.36 -6.54
CA GLN A 122 25.46 -13.94 -5.16
C GLN A 122 25.69 -15.15 -4.27
N ASP A 123 26.78 -15.15 -3.50
CA ASP A 123 27.07 -16.19 -2.51
C ASP A 123 25.98 -16.31 -1.43
N CYS A 124 25.15 -15.27 -1.29
CA CYS A 124 24.06 -15.25 -0.33
C CYS A 124 22.75 -15.89 -0.83
N ILE A 125 22.64 -16.30 -2.10
CA ILE A 125 21.37 -16.72 -2.71
C ILE A 125 20.61 -17.78 -1.88
N ASP A 126 21.34 -18.73 -1.28
CA ASP A 126 20.79 -19.85 -0.52
C ASP A 126 20.77 -19.58 1.01
N LYS A 127 20.98 -18.34 1.44
CA LYS A 127 20.93 -17.94 2.85
C LYS A 127 19.53 -17.51 3.25
N THR A 128 19.25 -17.53 4.54
CA THR A 128 17.98 -17.04 5.10
C THR A 128 18.04 -15.55 5.40
N VAL A 129 16.87 -14.91 5.53
CA VAL A 129 16.75 -13.51 5.97
C VAL A 129 17.51 -13.28 7.29
N ASN A 130 17.32 -14.15 8.29
CA ASN A 130 18.00 -14.03 9.58
C ASN A 130 19.51 -14.13 9.46
N HIS A 131 20.02 -15.02 8.59
CA HIS A 131 21.46 -15.08 8.33
C HIS A 131 21.99 -13.77 7.75
N ILE A 132 21.29 -13.17 6.79
CA ILE A 132 21.71 -11.90 6.19
C ILE A 132 21.72 -10.78 7.25
N VAL A 133 20.64 -10.65 8.02
CA VAL A 133 20.49 -9.59 9.03
C VAL A 133 21.51 -9.70 10.15
N SER A 134 21.80 -10.91 10.63
CA SER A 134 22.78 -11.11 11.72
C SER A 134 24.24 -10.90 11.31
N ASN A 135 24.55 -10.90 10.00
CA ASN A 135 25.93 -10.87 9.49
C ASN A 135 26.25 -9.60 8.69
N ASN A 136 25.33 -8.65 8.57
CA ASN A 136 25.51 -7.44 7.76
C ASN A 136 24.84 -6.24 8.44
N ASP A 137 25.29 -5.03 8.10
CA ASP A 137 24.56 -3.83 8.50
C ASP A 137 23.16 -3.79 7.87
N PRO A 138 22.20 -3.04 8.46
CA PRO A 138 20.82 -3.01 7.98
C PRO A 138 20.66 -2.58 6.52
N ASN A 139 21.48 -1.64 6.04
CA ASN A 139 21.38 -1.13 4.66
C ASN A 139 21.88 -2.17 3.65
N LYS A 140 22.99 -2.83 3.95
CA LYS A 140 23.49 -3.95 3.15
C LYS A 140 22.52 -5.12 3.17
N SER A 141 21.86 -5.37 4.31
CA SER A 141 20.81 -6.39 4.43
C SER A 141 19.64 -6.13 3.49
N LEU A 142 19.15 -4.89 3.34
CA LEU A 142 18.10 -4.55 2.36
C LEU A 142 18.47 -4.99 0.93
N TRP A 143 19.72 -4.76 0.56
CA TRP A 143 20.22 -5.10 -0.76
C TRP A 143 20.37 -6.61 -0.93
N LEU A 144 21.04 -7.29 0.01
CA LEU A 144 21.30 -8.73 -0.05
C LEU A 144 20.03 -9.58 -0.02
N ILE A 145 19.03 -9.21 0.79
CA ILE A 145 17.77 -9.95 0.88
C ILE A 145 17.06 -10.02 -0.48
N SER A 146 17.21 -8.99 -1.32
CA SER A 146 16.62 -8.99 -2.66
C SER A 146 17.15 -10.12 -3.57
N PHE A 147 18.27 -10.75 -3.23
CA PHE A 147 18.87 -11.84 -3.99
C PHE A 147 18.55 -13.24 -3.46
N LEU A 148 17.89 -13.39 -2.31
CA LEU A 148 17.58 -14.70 -1.75
C LEU A 148 16.53 -15.46 -2.57
N GLN A 149 16.65 -16.78 -2.66
CA GLN A 149 15.57 -17.62 -3.21
C GLN A 149 14.27 -17.43 -2.42
N GLU A 150 13.13 -17.60 -3.09
CA GLU A 150 11.80 -17.36 -2.48
C GLU A 150 11.61 -18.21 -1.22
N GLU A 151 12.02 -19.46 -1.29
CA GLU A 151 11.86 -20.49 -0.26
C GLU A 151 12.67 -20.16 1.00
N ASN A 152 13.70 -19.31 0.87
CA ASN A 152 14.55 -18.88 1.98
C ASN A 152 14.08 -17.58 2.64
N ILE A 153 12.98 -17.00 2.15
CA ILE A 153 12.37 -15.79 2.71
C ILE A 153 11.19 -16.19 3.59
N ASP A 154 11.49 -16.37 4.87
CA ASP A 154 10.47 -16.48 5.90
C ASP A 154 9.74 -15.13 6.10
N ILE A 155 8.41 -15.20 6.17
CA ILE A 155 7.52 -14.03 6.22
C ILE A 155 7.70 -13.28 7.54
N GLU A 156 7.81 -13.98 8.66
CA GLU A 156 7.95 -13.36 9.98
C GLU A 156 9.28 -12.63 10.10
N SER A 157 10.36 -13.32 9.71
CA SER A 157 11.73 -12.79 9.69
C SER A 157 11.84 -11.54 8.82
N LEU A 158 11.29 -11.57 7.59
CA LEU A 158 11.26 -10.41 6.70
C LEU A 158 10.44 -9.27 7.30
N GLY A 159 9.25 -9.57 7.82
CA GLY A 159 8.37 -8.57 8.43
C GLY A 159 9.00 -7.87 9.63
N ASN A 160 9.66 -8.62 10.51
CA ASN A 160 10.34 -8.08 11.68
C ASN A 160 11.48 -7.16 11.26
N PHE A 161 12.36 -7.62 10.36
CA PHE A 161 13.44 -6.80 9.83
C PHE A 161 12.93 -5.49 9.20
N LEU A 162 11.88 -5.53 8.37
CA LEU A 162 11.35 -4.32 7.74
C LEU A 162 10.73 -3.33 8.73
N ARG A 163 10.00 -3.82 9.74
CA ARG A 163 9.44 -2.98 10.80
C ARG A 163 10.54 -2.33 11.63
N ASP A 164 11.56 -3.08 12.02
CA ASP A 164 12.67 -2.56 12.81
C ASP A 164 13.54 -1.59 11.99
N TYR A 165 13.76 -1.89 10.71
CA TYR A 165 14.41 -0.97 9.79
C TYR A 165 13.65 0.36 9.69
N TYR A 166 12.32 0.32 9.58
CA TYR A 166 11.49 1.54 9.55
C TYR A 166 11.55 2.32 10.87
N LYS A 167 11.45 1.63 12.02
CA LYS A 167 11.51 2.29 13.34
C LYS A 167 12.83 3.04 13.55
N ASN A 168 13.93 2.46 13.08
CA ASN A 168 15.26 3.08 13.14
C ASN A 168 15.50 4.14 12.06
N ASN A 169 14.67 4.18 11.01
CA ASN A 169 14.78 5.10 9.87
C ASN A 169 13.39 5.64 9.47
N PRO A 170 12.69 6.41 10.33
CA PRO A 170 11.28 6.76 10.14
C PRO A 170 11.00 7.60 8.88
N ASP A 171 12.02 8.31 8.39
CA ASP A 171 12.03 9.16 7.20
C ASP A 171 12.69 8.49 5.98
N ILE A 172 12.88 7.15 6.02
CA ILE A 172 13.51 6.38 4.94
C ILE A 172 12.92 6.72 3.55
N PHE A 173 11.61 6.97 3.45
CA PHE A 173 10.96 7.21 2.17
C PHE A 173 11.31 8.55 1.53
N SER A 174 11.60 9.58 2.33
CA SER A 174 11.99 10.93 1.90
C SER A 174 13.50 11.09 1.86
N ASN A 175 14.16 10.92 3.02
CA ASN A 175 15.56 11.30 3.24
C ASN A 175 16.55 10.13 3.10
N GLY A 176 16.06 8.90 2.96
CA GLY A 176 16.90 7.74 2.72
C GLY A 176 17.73 7.85 1.44
N ARG A 177 18.88 7.17 1.40
CA ARG A 177 19.67 7.03 0.17
C ARG A 177 18.81 6.37 -0.91
N SER A 178 19.02 6.76 -2.17
CA SER A 178 18.20 6.27 -3.30
C SER A 178 18.17 4.74 -3.41
N ALA A 179 19.32 4.09 -3.18
CA ALA A 179 19.43 2.63 -3.17
C ALA A 179 18.61 1.99 -2.05
N ASP A 180 18.74 2.49 -0.82
CA ASP A 180 18.02 1.98 0.36
C ASP A 180 16.51 2.16 0.18
N LYS A 181 16.09 3.35 -0.27
CA LYS A 181 14.71 3.66 -0.66
C LYS A 181 14.11 2.66 -1.65
N THR A 182 14.90 2.29 -2.65
CA THR A 182 14.47 1.36 -3.70
C THR A 182 14.38 -0.06 -3.17
N ASN A 183 15.39 -0.51 -2.43
CA ASN A 183 15.44 -1.86 -1.88
C ASN A 183 14.37 -2.06 -0.80
N PHE A 184 14.17 -1.07 0.08
CA PHE A 184 13.15 -1.13 1.12
C PHE A 184 11.74 -1.24 0.53
N ARG A 185 11.38 -0.39 -0.44
CA ARG A 185 10.09 -0.49 -1.16
C ARG A 185 9.91 -1.85 -1.83
N ARG A 186 10.97 -2.40 -2.42
CA ARG A 186 10.92 -3.75 -3.03
C ARG A 186 10.65 -4.82 -1.99
N LEU A 187 11.36 -4.82 -0.88
CA LEU A 187 11.18 -5.81 0.16
C LEU A 187 9.81 -5.74 0.83
N ILE A 188 9.24 -4.53 1.03
CA ILE A 188 7.85 -4.40 1.50
C ILE A 188 6.87 -5.02 0.50
N LYS A 189 7.07 -4.81 -0.80
CA LYS A 189 6.23 -5.43 -1.85
C LYS A 189 6.35 -6.96 -1.85
N ILE A 190 7.56 -7.49 -1.64
CA ILE A 190 7.78 -8.93 -1.48
C ILE A 190 7.05 -9.45 -0.24
N TYR A 191 7.20 -8.78 0.90
CA TYR A 191 6.50 -9.11 2.14
C TYR A 191 4.97 -9.14 1.95
N ASP A 192 4.41 -8.11 1.32
CA ASP A 192 3.00 -7.99 0.98
C ASP A 192 2.52 -9.18 0.12
N TRP A 193 3.27 -9.50 -0.94
CA TRP A 193 2.95 -10.63 -1.82
C TRP A 193 3.00 -11.98 -1.09
N LEU A 194 4.06 -12.25 -0.35
CA LEU A 194 4.24 -13.50 0.40
C LEU A 194 3.11 -13.70 1.42
N LYS A 195 2.70 -12.62 2.08
CA LYS A 195 1.68 -12.66 3.15
C LYS A 195 0.26 -12.80 2.62
N TYR A 196 -0.09 -12.10 1.54
CA TYR A 196 -1.48 -11.95 1.11
C TYR A 196 -1.84 -12.61 -0.23
N TYR A 197 -0.85 -12.97 -1.04
CA TYR A 197 -1.08 -13.54 -2.37
C TYR A 197 -0.57 -14.98 -2.49
N ARG A 198 0.69 -15.26 -2.10
CA ARG A 198 1.28 -16.61 -2.22
C ARG A 198 0.43 -17.68 -1.54
N THR A 199 -0.10 -17.37 -0.35
CA THR A 199 -0.94 -18.27 0.44
C THR A 199 -2.27 -18.64 -0.23
N LYS A 200 -2.71 -17.91 -1.27
CA LYS A 200 -3.89 -18.26 -2.07
C LYS A 200 -3.59 -19.24 -3.21
N GLU A 201 -2.32 -19.43 -3.58
CA GLU A 201 -1.91 -20.34 -4.66
C GLU A 201 -1.38 -21.70 -4.15
N SER A 202 -1.40 -21.94 -2.84
CA SER A 202 -1.00 -23.20 -2.20
C SER A 202 -2.19 -24.09 -1.85
#